data_AF-A0A5M6IEL8-F1
#
_entry.id   AF-A0A5M6IEL8-F1
#
_cell.length_a   1.000
_cell.length_b   1.000
_cell.length_c   1.000
_cell.angle_alpha   90.00
_cell.angle_beta   90.00
_cell.angle_gamma   90.00
#
_symmetry.space_group_name_H-M   'P 1'
#
loop_
_entity.id
_entity.type
_entity.pdbx_description
1 polymer ?
#
loop_
_entity_poly.entity_id
_entity_poly.type
_entity_poly.pdbx_seq_one_letter_code
_entity_poly.pdbx_strand_id
1 'polypeptide(L)'
;MSQPDPNPNAPPLWKMIVGTVVALGASAAIVIYLDSISEKTGTAPDEAAGPVDGWTTELPEQFAGTWVVGGACDSDSAPLIVLSNGGYRWRDGPTNWGFARGRYRYESPVTNRIEFRLNKLNSPHSGTTDYTITVSGIELKKYNLKSGTITEYEKCE
;
A
#
# COMPACT_ATOMS: atom_id res chain seq x y z
N MET A 1 5.77 31.63 -71.77
CA MET A 1 5.11 30.37 -71.37
C MET A 1 5.57 30.09 -69.95
N SER A 2 5.13 30.94 -69.02
CA SER A 2 3.89 30.81 -68.23
C SER A 2 4.14 29.93 -67.01
N GLN A 3 4.67 30.58 -65.97
CA GLN A 3 4.58 30.10 -64.60
C GLN A 3 3.11 29.73 -64.31
N PRO A 4 2.83 28.55 -63.75
CA PRO A 4 1.50 28.28 -63.22
C PRO A 4 1.23 29.22 -62.05
N ASP A 5 0.11 29.93 -62.13
CA ASP A 5 -0.42 30.79 -61.06
C ASP A 5 -0.64 29.98 -59.77
N PRO A 6 -0.32 30.54 -58.59
CA PRO A 6 -0.54 29.85 -57.33
C PRO A 6 -2.03 29.69 -57.05
N ASN A 7 -2.44 28.44 -56.77
CA ASN A 7 -3.79 28.05 -56.42
C ASN A 7 -4.35 28.88 -55.24
N PRO A 8 -5.43 29.65 -55.41
CA PRO A 8 -5.98 30.55 -54.39
C PRO A 8 -6.70 29.82 -53.23
N ASN A 9 -6.85 28.49 -53.31
CA ASN A 9 -7.48 27.68 -52.28
C ASN A 9 -6.48 26.83 -51.47
N ALA A 10 -5.17 27.09 -51.58
CA ALA A 10 -4.20 26.49 -50.68
C ALA A 10 -4.24 27.21 -49.31
N PRO A 11 -4.48 26.52 -48.19
CA PRO A 11 -4.44 27.15 -46.88
C PRO A 11 -3.03 27.70 -46.59
N PRO A 12 -2.94 28.89 -45.96
CA PRO A 12 -1.65 29.54 -45.76
C PRO A 12 -0.76 28.74 -44.80
N LEU A 13 0.53 28.64 -45.12
CA LEU A 13 1.55 27.79 -44.45
C LEU A 13 1.64 27.93 -42.92
N TRP A 14 1.18 29.04 -42.33
CA TRP A 14 1.13 29.22 -40.89
C TRP A 14 0.08 28.33 -40.20
N LYS A 15 -0.93 27.82 -40.92
CA LYS A 15 -1.88 26.83 -40.39
C LYS A 15 -1.34 25.39 -40.35
N MET A 16 -0.20 25.12 -41.00
CA MET A 16 0.47 23.80 -40.93
C MET A 16 1.44 23.68 -39.74
N ILE A 17 1.72 24.76 -39.00
CA ILE A 17 2.59 24.72 -37.81
C ILE A 17 1.80 24.46 -36.52
N VAL A 18 0.47 24.65 -36.52
CA VAL A 18 -0.37 24.40 -35.32
C VAL A 18 -0.76 22.91 -35.20
N GLY A 19 -0.66 22.12 -36.28
CA GLY A 19 -1.02 20.70 -36.29
C GLY A 19 0.02 19.74 -35.74
N THR A 20 1.27 20.17 -35.52
CA THR A 20 2.39 19.27 -35.15
C THR A 20 3.04 19.63 -33.80
N VAL A 21 2.31 20.30 -32.90
CA VAL A 21 2.79 20.58 -31.53
C VAL A 21 1.95 19.88 -30.45
N VAL A 22 0.75 19.36 -30.77
CA VAL A 22 -0.08 18.69 -29.75
C VAL A 22 0.41 17.25 -29.42
N ALA A 23 1.24 16.63 -30.25
CA ALA A 23 1.68 15.24 -30.03
C ALA A 23 2.97 15.05 -29.22
N LEU A 24 3.68 16.12 -28.84
CA LEU A 24 4.88 16.02 -27.98
C LEU A 24 4.87 16.94 -26.76
N GLY A 25 3.77 17.68 -26.54
CA GLY A 25 3.56 18.49 -25.33
C GLY A 25 2.79 17.80 -24.20
N ALA A 26 2.18 16.63 -24.46
CA ALA A 26 1.42 15.89 -23.45
C ALA A 26 2.31 15.02 -22.53
N SER A 27 3.58 14.80 -22.89
CA SER A 27 4.45 13.88 -22.14
C SER A 27 5.13 14.51 -20.93
N ALA A 28 5.32 15.83 -20.89
CA ALA A 28 5.90 16.47 -19.70
C ALA A 28 4.83 16.76 -18.62
N ALA A 29 3.60 17.07 -19.00
CA ALA A 29 2.54 17.34 -18.03
C ALA A 29 2.11 16.09 -17.24
N ILE A 30 2.15 14.91 -17.87
CA ILE A 30 1.85 13.64 -17.17
C ILE A 30 3.01 13.25 -16.24
N VAL A 31 4.27 13.48 -16.64
CA VAL A 31 5.42 13.25 -15.74
C VAL A 31 5.40 14.25 -14.59
N ILE A 32 5.12 15.53 -14.81
CA ILE A 32 5.02 16.53 -13.73
C ILE A 32 3.79 16.28 -12.84
N TYR A 33 2.67 15.77 -13.36
CA TYR A 33 1.53 15.41 -12.51
C TYR A 33 1.82 14.16 -11.67
N LEU A 34 2.45 13.13 -12.25
CA LEU A 34 2.91 11.96 -11.48
C LEU A 34 4.03 12.33 -10.48
N ASP A 35 4.90 13.27 -10.84
CA ASP A 35 5.94 13.78 -9.94
C ASP A 35 5.34 14.73 -8.89
N SER A 36 4.23 15.42 -9.16
CA SER A 36 3.49 16.19 -8.13
C SER A 36 2.76 15.29 -7.13
N ILE A 37 2.44 14.05 -7.53
CA ILE A 37 1.93 13.02 -6.63
C ILE A 37 3.10 12.34 -5.89
N SER A 38 4.30 12.32 -6.49
CA SER A 38 5.53 11.78 -5.88
C SER A 38 6.17 12.76 -4.87
N GLU A 39 6.32 14.03 -5.21
CA GLU A 39 6.94 15.09 -4.40
C GLU A 39 6.05 15.60 -3.26
N LYS A 40 4.73 15.39 -3.31
CA LYS A 40 3.88 15.58 -2.11
C LYS A 40 4.04 14.47 -1.06
N THR A 41 4.97 13.55 -1.27
CA THR A 41 5.43 12.58 -0.26
C THR A 41 6.91 12.84 0.13
N GLY A 42 7.43 14.04 -0.13
CA GLY A 42 8.70 14.53 0.37
C GLY A 42 8.52 15.27 1.70
N THR A 43 8.70 14.53 2.78
CA THR A 43 9.05 14.92 4.16
C THR A 43 9.38 16.42 4.37
N ALA A 44 8.39 17.19 4.83
CA ALA A 44 8.69 18.13 5.91
C ALA A 44 9.00 17.28 7.15
N PRO A 45 9.99 17.63 7.99
CA PRO A 45 10.08 17.08 9.33
C PRO A 45 8.98 17.74 10.18
N ASP A 46 7.73 17.54 9.78
CA ASP A 46 6.59 17.76 10.64
C ASP A 46 6.69 16.66 11.68
N GLU A 47 7.33 17.05 12.79
CA GLU A 47 6.80 16.83 14.13
C GLU A 47 5.99 15.55 14.17
N ALA A 48 6.69 14.41 14.36
CA ALA A 48 6.14 13.06 14.45
C ALA A 48 4.69 13.17 14.89
N ALA A 49 3.77 13.07 13.92
CA ALA A 49 2.36 13.28 14.17
C ALA A 49 1.99 12.18 15.15
N GLY A 50 2.08 12.53 16.43
CA GLY A 50 1.89 11.61 17.53
C GLY A 50 0.57 10.93 17.24
N PRO A 51 0.53 9.59 17.32
CA PRO A 51 -0.59 8.84 16.79
C PRO A 51 -1.88 9.44 17.34
N VAL A 52 -2.67 10.04 16.45
CA VAL A 52 -3.97 10.61 16.78
C VAL A 52 -4.77 9.40 17.28
N ASP A 53 -4.93 9.28 18.61
CA ASP A 53 -5.54 8.12 19.30
C ASP A 53 -4.64 6.87 19.54
N GLY A 54 -3.30 6.98 19.46
CA GLY A 54 -2.39 5.84 19.74
C GLY A 54 -2.32 4.77 18.64
N TRP A 55 -3.01 4.98 17.52
CA TRP A 55 -2.99 4.09 16.35
C TRP A 55 -2.08 4.61 15.24
N THR A 56 -1.18 3.76 14.74
CA THR A 56 -0.22 4.05 13.67
C THR A 56 -0.37 3.07 12.50
N THR A 57 0.13 3.45 11.32
CA THR A 57 0.29 2.51 10.19
C THR A 57 1.61 1.78 10.22
N GLU A 58 2.54 2.20 11.07
CA GLU A 58 3.87 1.60 11.17
C GLU A 58 3.79 0.24 11.87
N LEU A 59 4.50 -0.75 11.30
CA LEU A 59 4.68 -2.07 11.87
C LEU A 59 6.06 -2.14 12.52
N PRO A 60 6.19 -2.57 13.78
CA PRO A 60 7.50 -2.82 14.37
C PRO A 60 8.26 -3.91 13.60
N GLU A 61 9.56 -3.70 13.37
CA GLU A 61 10.38 -4.48 12.46
C GLU A 61 10.36 -5.99 12.75
N GLN A 62 10.31 -6.39 14.02
CA GLN A 62 10.27 -7.79 14.44
C GLN A 62 9.02 -8.55 13.93
N PHE A 63 7.92 -7.84 13.63
CA PHE A 63 6.71 -8.43 13.07
C PHE A 63 6.73 -8.50 11.53
N ALA A 64 7.62 -7.74 10.88
CA ALA A 64 7.68 -7.70 9.43
C ALA A 64 8.12 -9.05 8.86
N GLY A 65 7.52 -9.39 7.72
CA GLY A 65 7.85 -10.60 6.95
C GLY A 65 6.67 -11.55 6.77
N THR A 66 7.03 -12.76 6.33
CA THR A 66 6.10 -13.84 6.01
C THR A 66 6.07 -14.85 7.14
N TRP A 67 4.86 -15.18 7.59
CA TRP A 67 4.62 -16.14 8.67
C TRP A 67 3.65 -17.22 8.17
N VAL A 68 4.03 -18.48 8.28
CA VAL A 68 3.32 -19.62 7.70
C VAL A 68 2.80 -20.53 8.80
N VAL A 69 1.57 -21.03 8.65
CA VAL A 69 0.99 -21.98 9.60
C VAL A 69 1.77 -23.30 9.57
N GLY A 70 2.24 -23.75 10.72
CA GLY A 70 2.96 -25.02 10.88
C GLY A 70 4.33 -25.07 10.20
N GLY A 71 4.98 -23.92 9.97
CA GLY A 71 6.36 -23.86 9.47
C GLY A 71 6.59 -24.33 8.04
N ALA A 72 5.53 -24.56 7.26
CA ALA A 72 5.62 -25.09 5.90
C ALA A 72 6.00 -24.02 4.85
N CYS A 73 7.15 -23.37 5.02
CA CYS A 73 7.61 -22.24 4.21
C CYS A 73 7.77 -22.56 2.72
N ASP A 74 8.09 -23.81 2.38
CA ASP A 74 8.25 -24.27 0.99
C ASP A 74 6.92 -24.67 0.32
N SER A 75 5.79 -24.58 1.04
CA SER A 75 4.50 -25.01 0.53
C SER A 75 3.71 -23.86 -0.11
N ASP A 76 3.39 -24.01 -1.39
CA ASP A 76 2.53 -23.08 -2.13
C ASP A 76 1.07 -23.08 -1.67
N SER A 77 0.66 -24.09 -0.89
CA SER A 77 -0.70 -24.21 -0.36
C SER A 77 -0.82 -23.89 1.12
N ALA A 78 0.30 -23.73 1.84
CA ALA A 78 0.26 -23.47 3.27
C ALA A 78 -0.38 -22.10 3.58
N PRO A 79 -1.29 -22.03 4.55
CA PRO A 79 -1.84 -20.76 4.99
C PRO A 79 -0.72 -19.86 5.54
N LEU A 80 -0.75 -18.58 5.17
CA LEU A 80 0.26 -17.62 5.59
C LEU A 80 -0.32 -16.23 5.82
N ILE A 81 0.44 -15.41 6.53
CA ILE A 81 0.25 -13.98 6.62
C ILE A 81 1.54 -13.25 6.27
N VAL A 82 1.41 -12.10 5.62
CA VAL A 82 2.51 -11.17 5.35
C VAL A 82 2.15 -9.85 6.00
N LEU A 83 2.85 -9.52 7.10
CA LEU A 83 2.62 -8.28 7.85
C LEU A 83 3.45 -7.15 7.24
N SER A 84 2.82 -5.99 7.04
CA SER A 84 3.48 -4.80 6.51
C SER A 84 2.89 -3.52 7.11
N ASN A 85 3.46 -2.37 6.80
CA ASN A 85 2.86 -1.10 7.17
C ASN A 85 1.42 -0.99 6.60
N GLY A 86 0.48 -0.55 7.45
CA GLY A 86 -0.93 -0.34 7.11
C GLY A 86 -1.80 -1.60 6.98
N GLY A 87 -1.29 -2.79 7.31
CA GLY A 87 -2.11 -4.01 7.28
C GLY A 87 -1.33 -5.30 7.00
N TYR A 88 -2.08 -6.35 6.70
CA TYR A 88 -1.47 -7.64 6.32
C TYR A 88 -2.20 -8.30 5.16
N ARG A 89 -1.43 -9.00 4.34
CA ARG A 89 -1.97 -9.95 3.37
C ARG A 89 -2.09 -11.31 4.02
N TRP A 90 -3.01 -12.12 3.55
CA TRP A 90 -3.15 -13.50 3.99
C TRP A 90 -3.47 -14.40 2.80
N ARG A 91 -3.13 -15.67 2.98
CA ARG A 91 -3.44 -16.77 2.07
C ARG A 91 -3.94 -17.94 2.91
N ASP A 92 -5.01 -18.61 2.50
CA ASP A 92 -5.53 -19.84 3.14
C ASP A 92 -5.58 -21.05 2.17
N GLY A 93 -5.02 -20.88 0.97
CA GLY A 93 -4.82 -21.91 -0.04
C GLY A 93 -4.12 -21.33 -1.28
N PRO A 94 -3.86 -22.12 -2.34
CA PRO A 94 -3.02 -21.71 -3.47
C PRO A 94 -3.50 -20.42 -4.18
N THR A 95 -4.80 -20.22 -4.26
CA THR A 95 -5.42 -19.13 -5.04
C THR A 95 -6.23 -18.15 -4.21
N ASN A 96 -6.48 -18.44 -2.94
CA ASN A 96 -7.32 -17.58 -2.10
C ASN A 96 -6.44 -16.65 -1.26
N TRP A 97 -6.47 -15.38 -1.66
CA TRP A 97 -5.70 -14.30 -1.08
C TRP A 97 -6.63 -13.19 -0.62
N GLY A 98 -6.27 -12.58 0.49
CA GLY A 98 -6.94 -11.38 0.97
C GLY A 98 -5.99 -10.35 1.52
N PHE A 99 -6.54 -9.15 1.74
CA PHE A 99 -5.82 -8.05 2.34
C PHE A 99 -6.66 -7.39 3.43
N ALA A 100 -6.09 -7.31 4.62
CA ALA A 100 -6.66 -6.64 5.78
C ALA A 100 -5.98 -5.27 5.93
N ARG A 101 -6.67 -4.20 5.49
CA ARG A 101 -6.25 -2.81 5.74
C ARG A 101 -6.57 -2.43 7.17
N GLY A 102 -5.63 -1.78 7.86
CA GLY A 102 -5.85 -1.41 9.24
C GLY A 102 -4.77 -0.51 9.82
N ARG A 103 -4.76 -0.46 11.15
CA ARG A 103 -3.78 0.27 11.96
C ARG A 103 -3.32 -0.59 13.13
N TYR A 104 -2.11 -0.32 13.59
CA TYR A 104 -1.46 -0.94 14.73
C TYR A 104 -1.48 -0.03 15.95
N ARG A 105 -1.43 -0.62 17.14
CA ARG A 105 -1.17 0.10 18.39
C ARG A 105 -0.21 -0.73 19.25
N TYR A 106 0.77 -0.05 19.83
CA TYR A 106 1.80 -0.63 20.69
C TYR A 106 2.45 0.45 21.56
N GLU A 107 3.01 0.05 22.70
CA GLU A 107 3.61 0.97 23.67
C GLU A 107 4.99 1.47 23.23
N SER A 108 5.78 0.62 22.56
CA SER A 108 7.10 0.97 22.03
C SER A 108 7.46 0.14 20.79
N PRO A 109 8.43 0.57 19.96
CA PRO A 109 8.92 -0.21 18.83
C PRO A 109 9.51 -1.56 19.23
N VAL A 110 10.09 -1.68 20.44
CA VAL A 110 10.66 -2.92 20.95
C VAL A 110 9.60 -3.67 21.77
N THR A 111 8.57 -4.17 21.08
CA THR A 111 7.43 -4.87 21.69
C THR A 111 7.28 -6.30 21.18
N ASN A 112 6.81 -7.22 22.03
CA ASN A 112 6.42 -8.56 21.59
C ASN A 112 4.92 -8.68 21.33
N ARG A 113 4.16 -7.60 21.50
CA ARG A 113 2.70 -7.56 21.34
C ARG A 113 2.27 -6.27 20.63
N ILE A 114 1.45 -6.42 19.61
CA ILE A 114 0.75 -5.32 18.94
C ILE A 114 -0.76 -5.61 18.93
N GLU A 115 -1.52 -4.53 18.92
CA GLU A 115 -2.95 -4.55 18.66
C GLU A 115 -3.20 -4.14 17.22
N PHE A 116 -4.18 -4.75 16.56
CA PHE A 116 -4.55 -4.43 15.19
C PHE A 116 -6.05 -4.19 15.07
N ARG A 117 -6.40 -3.13 14.34
CA ARG A 117 -7.77 -2.75 14.03
C ARG A 117 -7.96 -2.64 12.52
N LEU A 118 -9.04 -3.22 12.02
CA LEU A 118 -9.44 -3.13 10.62
C LEU A 118 -10.03 -1.75 10.30
N ASN A 119 -9.68 -1.21 9.14
CA ASN A 119 -10.33 -0.02 8.59
C ASN A 119 -11.67 -0.46 7.98
N LYS A 120 -12.79 -0.10 8.62
CA LYS A 120 -14.14 -0.41 8.15
C LYS A 120 -14.65 0.75 7.29
N LEU A 121 -15.08 0.46 6.06
CA LEU A 121 -15.55 1.47 5.09
C LEU A 121 -16.79 2.26 5.58
N ASN A 122 -17.65 1.63 6.37
CA ASN A 122 -18.98 2.16 6.72
C ASN A 122 -19.26 2.20 8.24
N SER A 123 -18.23 2.17 9.08
CA SER A 123 -18.43 2.28 10.53
C SER A 123 -17.48 3.32 11.11
N PRO A 124 -17.98 4.26 11.94
CA PRO A 124 -17.08 5.12 12.69
C PRO A 124 -16.08 4.23 13.43
N HIS A 125 -14.79 4.58 13.36
CA HIS A 125 -13.72 3.83 13.98
C HIS A 125 -14.03 3.70 15.47
N SER A 126 -14.54 2.55 15.90
CA SER A 126 -15.04 2.35 17.26
C SER A 126 -13.93 2.35 18.32
N GLY A 127 -12.70 2.75 17.99
CA GLY A 127 -11.54 2.63 18.88
C GLY A 127 -11.11 1.18 19.14
N THR A 128 -11.96 0.19 18.86
CA THR A 128 -11.80 -1.19 19.32
C THR A 128 -10.79 -1.98 18.51
N THR A 129 -9.94 -2.70 19.21
CA THR A 129 -9.02 -3.69 18.67
C THR A 129 -9.79 -4.90 18.12
N ASP A 130 -9.48 -5.33 16.90
CA ASP A 130 -10.07 -6.55 16.31
C ASP A 130 -9.15 -7.77 16.56
N TYR A 131 -7.82 -7.57 16.60
CA TYR A 131 -6.84 -8.63 16.80
C TYR A 131 -5.74 -8.23 17.75
N THR A 132 -5.23 -9.20 18.52
CA THR A 132 -3.92 -9.10 19.19
C THR A 132 -2.94 -9.97 18.44
N ILE A 133 -1.74 -9.46 18.15
CA ILE A 133 -0.68 -10.21 17.49
C ILE A 133 0.54 -10.18 18.39
N THR A 134 1.09 -11.36 18.69
CA THR A 134 2.29 -11.50 19.54
C THR A 134 3.36 -12.28 18.82
N VAL A 135 4.62 -11.87 19.00
CA VAL A 135 5.80 -12.56 18.45
C VAL A 135 6.68 -13.04 19.59
N SER A 136 7.20 -14.26 19.47
CA SER A 136 8.18 -14.85 20.38
C SER A 136 9.21 -15.63 19.56
N GLY A 137 10.33 -14.99 19.24
CA GLY A 137 11.35 -15.58 18.35
C GLY A 137 10.80 -15.80 16.94
N ILE A 138 10.74 -17.07 16.52
CA ILE A 138 10.20 -17.47 15.22
C ILE A 138 8.69 -17.70 15.23
N GLU A 139 8.04 -17.66 16.39
CA GLU A 139 6.60 -17.91 16.51
C GLU A 139 5.81 -16.60 16.49
N LEU A 140 4.70 -16.60 15.78
CA LEU A 140 3.70 -15.55 15.82
C LEU A 140 2.33 -16.13 16.16
N LYS A 141 1.65 -15.50 17.13
CA LYS A 141 0.27 -15.83 17.49
C LYS A 141 -0.63 -14.66 17.16
N LYS A 142 -1.71 -14.94 16.43
CA LYS A 142 -2.76 -13.98 16.11
C LYS A 142 -4.05 -14.40 16.79
N TYR A 143 -4.52 -13.58 17.71
CA TYR A 143 -5.78 -13.77 18.41
C TYR A 143 -6.86 -12.87 17.83
N ASN A 144 -7.99 -13.45 17.44
CA ASN A 144 -9.17 -12.72 17.01
C ASN A 144 -10.07 -12.45 18.22
N LEU A 145 -10.20 -11.18 18.61
CA LEU A 145 -10.95 -10.79 19.80
C LEU A 145 -12.47 -11.00 19.65
N LYS A 146 -12.98 -11.00 18.41
CA LYS A 146 -14.41 -11.19 18.14
C LYS A 146 -14.82 -12.66 18.23
N SER A 147 -14.00 -13.56 17.69
CA SER A 147 -14.31 -15.00 17.66
C SER A 147 -13.67 -15.80 18.79
N GLY A 148 -12.69 -15.24 19.51
CA GLY A 148 -11.94 -15.96 20.55
C GLY A 148 -10.99 -17.03 19.99
N THR A 149 -10.63 -16.95 18.71
CA THR A 149 -9.78 -17.95 18.04
C THR A 149 -8.34 -17.51 17.98
N ILE A 150 -7.41 -18.45 18.18
CA ILE A 150 -5.96 -18.25 17.99
C ILE A 150 -5.53 -18.95 16.71
N THR A 151 -4.65 -18.31 15.95
CA THR A 151 -3.90 -18.94 14.87
C THR A 151 -2.42 -18.72 15.13
N GLU A 152 -1.64 -19.79 15.02
CA GLU A 152 -0.20 -19.80 15.24
C GLU A 152 0.52 -19.94 13.89
N TYR A 153 1.62 -19.21 13.76
CA TYR A 153 2.45 -19.15 12.57
C TYR A 153 3.92 -19.22 12.97
N GLU A 154 4.75 -19.64 12.04
CA GLU A 154 6.21 -19.65 12.15
C GLU A 154 6.82 -18.75 11.07
N LYS A 155 7.90 -18.05 11.41
CA LYS A 155 8.60 -17.15 10.49
C LYS A 155 9.34 -17.94 9.44
N CYS A 156 9.21 -17.54 8.18
CA CYS A 156 10.11 -18.02 7.12
C CYS A 156 11.38 -17.16 7.10
N GLU A 157 12.51 -17.81 6.83
CA GLU A 157 13.83 -17.18 6.73
C GLU A 157 13.90 -16.10 5.64
#